data_AF-A0A183J979-F1
#
_entry.id   AF-A0A183J979-F1
#
_cell.length_a   1.000
_cell.length_b   1.000
_cell.length_c   1.000
_cell.angle_alpha   90.00
_cell.angle_beta   90.00
_cell.angle_gamma   90.00
#
_symmetry.space_group_name_H-M   'P 1'
#
loop_
_entity.id
_entity.type
_entity.pdbx_description
1 polymer ?
#
loop_
_entity_poly.entity_id
_entity_poly.type
_entity_poly.pdbx_seq_one_letter_code
_entity_poly.pdbx_strand_id
1 'polypeptide(L)'
;MRIDWVCIFLVSCVLTCCCHMYSEEYNQGQKTGEGPFRAKMFNFIWEKASRRLNPDQKQTFLSRLVDLDKEFIKSKHRTMLAKDGSSLFTKSIDDKVTGLLTEYHLEKVLDSIRVMKDTDRDRAGLTAKKQTRSNAFQPKDKKLKILWKQVQQLGLDKEESLRRNFIKVDHEVQTYRGK
;
A
#
# COMPACT_ATOMS: atom_id res chain seq x y z
N MET A 1 43.68 27.43 -19.19
CA MET A 1 42.28 26.95 -19.34
C MET A 1 41.44 27.60 -18.26
N ARG A 2 40.67 28.64 -18.60
CA ARG A 2 39.76 29.30 -17.66
C ARG A 2 38.45 28.51 -17.71
N ILE A 3 38.14 27.80 -16.64
CA ILE A 3 36.86 27.12 -16.49
C ILE A 3 35.84 28.21 -16.19
N ASP A 4 34.95 28.47 -17.14
CA ASP A 4 33.93 29.50 -17.04
C ASP A 4 32.96 29.15 -15.90
N TRP A 5 33.13 29.81 -14.76
CA TRP A 5 32.27 29.71 -13.58
C TRP A 5 30.78 29.96 -13.89
N VAL A 6 30.52 30.66 -15.00
CA VAL A 6 29.20 30.90 -15.56
C VAL A 6 28.51 29.58 -15.97
N CYS A 7 29.24 28.63 -16.53
CA CYS A 7 28.69 27.33 -16.92
C CYS A 7 28.33 26.47 -15.69
N ILE A 8 29.11 26.54 -14.62
CA ILE A 8 28.83 25.80 -13.37
C ILE A 8 27.59 26.37 -12.68
N PHE A 9 27.44 27.70 -12.63
CA PHE A 9 26.26 28.35 -12.06
C PHE A 9 24.99 28.06 -12.86
N LEU A 10 25.06 28.07 -14.20
CA LEU A 10 23.91 27.75 -15.05
C LEU A 10 23.45 26.30 -14.88
N VAL A 11 24.38 25.33 -14.83
CA VAL A 11 24.02 23.92 -14.63
C VAL A 11 23.46 23.69 -13.23
N SER A 12 24.02 24.33 -12.20
CA SER A 12 23.48 24.28 -10.83
C SER A 12 22.08 24.89 -10.72
N CYS A 13 21.83 25.99 -11.44
CA CYS A 13 20.53 26.66 -11.45
C CYS A 13 19.47 25.79 -12.15
N VAL A 14 19.82 25.17 -13.29
CA VAL A 14 18.92 24.25 -14.00
C VAL A 14 18.62 23.00 -13.17
N LEU A 15 19.61 22.39 -12.52
CA LEU A 15 19.35 21.24 -11.63
C LEU A 15 18.44 21.62 -10.45
N THR A 16 18.64 22.78 -9.83
CA THR A 16 17.83 23.22 -8.69
C THR A 16 16.40 23.56 -9.12
N CYS A 17 16.22 24.23 -10.27
CA CYS A 17 14.90 24.52 -10.84
C CYS A 17 14.16 23.25 -11.28
N CYS A 18 14.84 22.29 -11.89
CA CYS A 18 14.24 21.03 -12.31
C CYS A 18 13.82 20.16 -11.11
N CYS A 19 14.57 20.17 -10.01
CA CYS A 19 14.19 19.43 -8.79
C CYS A 19 12.97 20.03 -8.09
N HIS A 20 12.79 21.36 -8.13
CA HIS A 20 11.60 22.00 -7.55
C HIS A 20 10.33 21.64 -8.34
N MET A 21 10.39 21.73 -9.67
CA MET A 21 9.30 21.33 -10.59
C MET A 21 8.93 19.85 -10.46
N TYR A 22 9.93 18.95 -10.38
CA TYR A 22 9.68 17.51 -10.25
C TYR A 22 8.99 17.14 -8.92
N SER A 23 9.25 17.91 -7.86
CA SER A 23 8.62 17.71 -6.55
C SER A 23 7.14 18.14 -6.53
N GLU A 24 6.72 19.08 -7.38
CA GLU A 24 5.32 19.51 -7.46
C GLU A 24 4.47 18.55 -8.32
N GLU A 25 5.00 18.09 -9.46
CA GLU A 25 4.27 17.18 -10.36
C GLU A 25 4.00 15.81 -9.72
N TYR A 26 4.95 15.27 -8.94
CA TYR A 26 4.74 14.04 -8.17
C TYR A 26 3.67 14.21 -7.07
N ASN A 27 3.49 15.44 -6.56
CA ASN A 27 2.45 15.77 -5.59
C ASN A 27 1.07 15.97 -6.23
N GLN A 28 1.00 16.34 -7.51
CA GLN A 28 -0.27 16.50 -8.23
C GLN A 28 -0.89 15.16 -8.68
N GLY A 29 -0.08 14.13 -8.93
CA GLY A 29 -0.52 12.83 -9.45
C GLY A 29 -1.32 11.90 -8.52
N GLN A 30 -1.69 12.30 -7.29
CA GLN A 30 -2.47 11.45 -6.36
C GLN A 30 -3.84 12.05 -5.97
N LYS A 31 -4.47 12.85 -6.82
CA LYS A 31 -5.92 13.14 -6.69
C LYS A 31 -6.74 12.04 -7.37
N THR A 32 -6.69 10.83 -6.83
CA THR A 32 -7.58 9.73 -7.26
C THR A 32 -8.65 9.49 -6.19
N GLY A 33 -9.63 10.39 -6.14
CA GLY A 33 -10.83 10.29 -5.30
C GLY A 33 -11.61 11.60 -5.31
N GLU A 34 -12.94 11.54 -5.41
CA GLU A 34 -13.89 12.67 -5.47
C GLU A 34 -14.02 13.46 -4.15
N GLY A 35 -12.94 13.62 -3.38
CA GLY A 35 -12.98 14.24 -2.06
C GLY A 35 -11.82 15.20 -1.79
N PRO A 36 -11.93 16.02 -0.73
CA PRO A 36 -10.92 17.02 -0.38
C PRO A 36 -9.58 16.44 0.07
N PHE A 37 -9.51 15.13 0.36
CA PHE A 37 -8.31 14.44 0.85
C PHE A 37 -7.72 13.48 -0.19
N ARG A 38 -6.39 13.29 -0.15
CA ARG A 38 -5.68 12.37 -1.05
C ARG A 38 -5.92 10.90 -0.64
N ALA A 39 -6.02 10.63 0.66
CA ALA A 39 -6.35 9.28 1.13
C ALA A 39 -7.86 9.07 1.36
N LYS A 40 -8.36 7.94 0.85
CA LYS A 40 -9.78 7.53 0.91
C LYS A 40 -10.31 7.44 2.35
N MET A 41 -9.47 7.05 3.30
CA MET A 41 -9.83 6.97 4.72
C MET A 41 -10.28 8.33 5.27
N PHE A 42 -9.56 9.42 4.96
CA PHE A 42 -9.91 10.76 5.43
C PHE A 42 -11.16 11.30 4.74
N ASN A 43 -11.37 10.98 3.45
CA ASN A 43 -12.63 11.32 2.77
C ASN A 43 -13.84 10.67 3.46
N PHE A 44 -13.73 9.39 3.83
CA PHE A 44 -14.79 8.70 4.57
C PHE A 44 -15.03 9.28 5.97
N ILE A 45 -13.95 9.60 6.70
CA ILE A 45 -14.04 10.27 8.00
C ILE A 45 -14.77 11.60 7.85
N TRP A 46 -14.37 12.41 6.87
CA TRP A 46 -14.96 13.71 6.62
C TRP A 46 -16.44 13.63 6.26
N GLU A 47 -16.82 12.71 5.38
CA GLU A 47 -18.22 12.52 4.99
C GLU A 47 -19.11 12.15 6.19
N LYS A 48 -18.62 11.29 7.09
CA LYS A 48 -19.38 10.89 8.29
C LYS A 48 -19.35 11.94 9.39
N ALA A 49 -18.22 12.60 9.60
CA ALA A 49 -18.05 13.64 10.62
C ALA A 49 -18.81 14.93 10.27
N SER A 50 -18.76 15.35 9.01
CA SER A 50 -19.43 16.58 8.53
C SER A 50 -20.96 16.54 8.68
N ARG A 51 -21.57 15.36 8.79
CA ARG A 51 -23.02 15.22 9.07
C ARG A 51 -23.36 15.39 10.56
N ARG A 52 -22.37 15.29 11.46
CA ARG A 52 -22.55 15.29 12.92
C ARG A 52 -22.00 16.53 13.62
N LEU A 53 -21.10 17.25 12.97
CA LEU A 53 -20.45 18.43 13.53
C LEU A 53 -21.22 19.72 13.20
N ASN A 54 -21.14 20.70 14.10
CA ASN A 54 -21.61 22.07 13.86
C ASN A 54 -20.70 22.79 12.85
N PRO A 55 -21.19 23.81 12.11
CA PRO A 55 -20.40 24.51 11.09
C PRO A 55 -19.05 25.04 11.59
N ASP A 56 -19.01 25.63 12.79
CA ASP A 56 -17.76 26.13 13.40
C ASP A 56 -16.78 25.00 13.74
N GLN A 57 -17.31 23.85 14.17
CA GLN A 57 -16.52 22.66 14.46
C GLN A 57 -16.02 21.98 13.18
N LYS A 58 -16.80 22.03 12.09
CA LYS A 58 -16.41 21.45 10.80
C LYS A 58 -15.15 22.09 10.25
N GLN A 59 -15.01 23.42 10.34
CA GLN A 59 -13.84 24.11 9.80
C GLN A 59 -12.56 23.74 10.58
N THR A 60 -12.63 23.76 11.91
CA THR A 60 -11.52 23.35 12.77
C THR A 60 -11.15 21.88 12.59
N PHE A 61 -12.16 21.00 12.48
CA PHE A 61 -11.97 19.58 12.23
C PHE A 61 -11.36 19.33 10.85
N LEU A 62 -11.82 20.05 9.81
CA LEU A 62 -11.29 19.95 8.45
C LEU A 62 -9.80 20.32 8.43
N SER A 63 -9.41 21.42 9.07
CA SER A 63 -8.01 21.85 9.13
C SER A 63 -7.14 20.77 9.77
N ARG A 64 -7.55 20.23 10.93
CA ARG A 64 -6.82 19.16 11.61
C ARG A 64 -6.75 17.88 10.78
N LEU A 65 -7.82 17.55 10.06
CA LEU A 65 -7.86 16.37 9.19
C LEU A 65 -6.94 16.53 7.97
N VAL A 66 -6.79 17.75 7.43
CA VAL A 66 -5.88 18.05 6.32
C VAL A 66 -4.43 17.87 6.74
N ASP A 67 -4.08 18.31 7.94
CA ASP A 67 -2.72 18.14 8.46
C ASP A 67 -2.39 16.66 8.67
N LEU A 68 -3.35 15.87 9.17
CA LEU A 68 -3.20 14.41 9.27
C LEU A 68 -3.08 13.72 7.90
N ASP A 69 -3.82 14.15 6.87
CA ASP A 69 -3.67 13.61 5.50
C ASP A 69 -2.27 13.88 4.94
N LYS A 70 -1.74 15.10 5.13
CA LYS A 70 -0.37 15.44 4.73
C LYS A 70 0.67 14.56 5.45
N GLU A 71 0.52 14.38 6.76
CA GLU A 71 1.39 13.51 7.55
C GLU A 71 1.31 12.06 7.09
N PHE A 72 0.11 11.55 6.81
CA PHE A 72 -0.11 10.20 6.32
C PHE A 72 0.57 9.95 4.96
N ILE A 73 0.44 10.88 4.01
CA ILE A 73 1.10 10.76 2.71
C ILE A 73 2.63 10.78 2.87
N LYS A 74 3.16 11.68 3.70
CA LYS A 74 4.60 11.71 4.02
C LYS A 74 5.07 10.41 4.67
N SER A 75 4.29 9.87 5.61
CA SER A 75 4.55 8.59 6.27
C SER A 75 4.58 7.44 5.27
N LYS A 76 3.61 7.37 4.36
CA LYS A 76 3.55 6.37 3.29
C LYS A 76 4.77 6.44 2.37
N HIS A 77 5.21 7.65 2.01
CA HIS A 77 6.40 7.85 1.19
C HIS A 77 7.68 7.41 1.92
N ARG A 78 7.85 7.79 3.19
CA ARG A 78 8.98 7.32 4.02
C ARG A 78 8.98 5.81 4.21
N THR A 79 7.80 5.22 4.38
CA THR A 79 7.63 3.76 4.51
C THR A 79 7.99 3.02 3.23
N MET A 80 7.69 3.59 2.06
CA MET A 80 8.12 3.02 0.78
C MET A 80 9.65 3.01 0.63
N LEU A 81 10.32 4.01 1.19
CA LEU A 81 11.79 4.13 1.17
C LEU A 81 12.47 3.31 2.27
N ALA A 82 11.83 3.11 3.43
CA ALA A 82 12.37 2.42 4.59
C ALA A 82 11.79 1.00 4.73
N LYS A 83 12.63 -0.01 4.47
CA LYS A 83 12.22 -1.43 4.42
C LYS A 83 11.70 -1.99 5.76
N ASP A 84 12.16 -1.45 6.89
CA ASP A 84 11.93 -2.05 8.23
C ASP A 84 11.15 -1.17 9.23
N GLY A 85 10.64 0.01 8.81
CA GLY A 85 9.98 0.98 9.71
C GLY A 85 8.46 1.15 9.55
N SER A 86 7.85 0.42 8.62
CA SER A 86 6.48 0.67 8.12
C SER A 86 5.38 0.66 9.19
N SER A 87 5.50 -0.26 10.15
CA SER A 87 4.48 -0.47 11.18
C SER A 87 4.43 0.68 12.20
N LEU A 88 5.57 1.26 12.56
CA LEU A 88 5.65 2.30 13.59
C LEU A 88 4.99 3.61 13.13
N PHE A 89 5.26 4.01 11.89
CA PHE A 89 4.68 5.25 11.35
C PHE A 89 3.18 5.12 11.09
N THR A 90 2.70 3.93 10.74
CA THR A 90 1.27 3.69 10.52
C THR A 90 0.50 3.71 11.85
N LYS A 91 1.07 3.11 12.90
CA LYS A 91 0.48 3.12 14.25
C LYS A 91 0.37 4.53 14.81
N SER A 92 1.42 5.35 14.66
CA SER A 92 1.39 6.74 15.15
C SER A 92 0.30 7.59 14.50
N ILE A 93 0.06 7.43 13.19
CA ILE A 93 -1.03 8.15 12.51
C ILE A 93 -2.39 7.62 12.95
N ASP A 94 -2.54 6.31 13.12
CA ASP A 94 -3.78 5.70 13.62
C ASP A 94 -4.14 6.18 15.03
N ASP A 95 -3.15 6.33 15.92
CA ASP A 95 -3.35 6.85 17.28
C ASP A 95 -3.82 8.32 17.22
N LYS A 96 -3.21 9.15 16.37
CA LYS A 96 -3.62 10.55 16.17
C LYS A 96 -5.04 10.68 15.62
N VAL A 97 -5.41 9.85 14.65
CA VAL A 97 -6.77 9.83 14.08
C VAL A 97 -7.78 9.38 15.13
N THR A 98 -7.43 8.36 15.92
CA THR A 98 -8.29 7.88 17.01
C THR A 98 -8.50 8.97 18.05
N GLY A 99 -7.43 9.65 18.49
CA GLY A 99 -7.52 10.76 19.44
C GLY A 99 -8.41 11.90 18.93
N LEU A 100 -8.25 12.30 17.66
CA LEU A 100 -9.09 13.33 17.05
C LEU A 100 -10.57 12.90 17.01
N LEU A 101 -10.87 11.65 16.66
CA LEU A 101 -12.27 11.18 16.63
C LEU A 101 -12.88 11.08 18.02
N THR A 102 -12.10 10.73 19.04
CA THR A 102 -12.55 10.71 20.44
C THR A 102 -12.82 12.12 20.97
N GLU A 103 -11.98 13.11 20.65
CA GLU A 103 -12.16 14.51 21.06
C GLU A 103 -13.49 15.10 20.54
N TYR A 104 -13.93 14.66 19.37
CA TYR A 104 -15.20 15.10 18.76
C TYR A 104 -16.37 14.13 18.99
N HIS A 105 -16.23 13.14 19.89
CA HIS A 105 -17.26 12.12 20.18
C HIS A 105 -17.76 11.34 18.94
N LEU A 106 -16.86 11.06 17.99
CA LEU A 106 -17.13 10.37 16.72
C LEU A 106 -16.77 8.87 16.77
N GLU A 107 -16.99 8.21 17.90
CA GLU A 107 -16.64 6.79 18.14
C GLU A 107 -17.30 5.84 17.12
N LYS A 108 -18.56 6.10 16.74
CA LYS A 108 -19.23 5.31 15.68
C LYS A 108 -18.54 5.41 14.32
N VAL A 109 -17.82 6.51 14.05
CA VAL A 109 -17.01 6.67 12.83
C VAL A 109 -15.74 5.84 12.95
N LEU A 110 -15.12 5.81 14.14
CA LEU A 110 -13.96 4.96 14.42
C LEU A 110 -14.26 3.47 14.20
N ASP A 111 -15.40 2.98 14.71
CA ASP A 111 -15.84 1.59 14.50
C ASP A 111 -16.02 1.27 13.01
N SER A 112 -16.59 2.22 12.26
CA SER A 112 -16.77 2.07 10.82
C SER A 112 -15.43 1.96 10.06
N ILE A 113 -14.40 2.69 10.50
CA ILE A 113 -13.06 2.63 9.90
C ILE A 113 -12.38 1.30 10.19
N ARG A 114 -12.55 0.75 11.40
CA ARG A 114 -12.01 -0.57 11.77
C ARG A 114 -12.58 -1.67 10.88
N VAL A 115 -13.90 -1.69 10.70
CA VAL A 115 -14.59 -2.63 9.80
C VAL A 115 -14.11 -2.48 8.35
N MET A 116 -13.89 -1.24 7.88
CA MET A 116 -13.36 -0.99 6.53
C MET A 116 -11.94 -1.54 6.36
N LYS A 117 -11.05 -1.34 7.34
CA LYS A 117 -9.68 -1.88 7.34
C LYS A 117 -9.67 -3.41 7.36
N ASP A 118 -10.56 -4.03 8.14
CA ASP A 118 -10.68 -5.50 8.19
C ASP A 118 -11.21 -6.04 6.85
N THR A 119 -12.20 -5.39 6.26
CA THR A 119 -12.74 -5.76 4.95
C THR A 119 -11.68 -5.62 3.84
N ASP A 120 -10.88 -4.56 3.84
CA ASP A 120 -9.78 -4.38 2.88
C ASP A 120 -8.66 -5.40 3.10
N ARG A 121 -8.38 -5.80 4.34
CA ARG A 121 -7.43 -6.87 4.67
C ARG A 121 -7.93 -8.23 4.18
N ASP A 122 -9.22 -8.51 4.35
CA ASP A 122 -9.85 -9.72 3.83
C ASP A 122 -9.90 -9.72 2.31
N ARG A 123 -10.16 -8.57 1.69
CA ARG A 123 -10.17 -8.42 0.22
C ARG A 123 -8.77 -8.52 -0.38
N ALA A 124 -7.73 -8.01 0.29
CA ALA A 124 -6.33 -8.20 -0.08
C ALA A 124 -5.87 -9.65 0.11
N GLY A 125 -6.35 -10.30 1.17
CA GLY A 125 -6.21 -11.75 1.37
C GLY A 125 -6.91 -12.55 0.27
N LEU A 126 -8.10 -12.11 -0.15
CA LEU A 126 -8.87 -12.73 -1.23
C LEU A 126 -8.30 -12.45 -2.62
N THR A 127 -7.69 -11.30 -2.91
CA THR A 127 -7.01 -11.08 -4.20
C THR A 127 -5.70 -11.87 -4.27
N ALA A 128 -4.98 -12.03 -3.16
CA ALA A 128 -3.87 -12.98 -3.06
C ALA A 128 -4.33 -14.45 -3.17
N LYS A 129 -5.59 -14.76 -2.83
CA LYS A 129 -6.18 -16.11 -2.92
C LYS A 129 -6.96 -16.37 -4.22
N LYS A 130 -7.37 -15.33 -4.97
CA LYS A 130 -8.20 -15.42 -6.18
C LYS A 130 -7.38 -15.56 -7.47
N GLN A 131 -6.06 -15.38 -7.41
CA GLN A 131 -5.16 -15.94 -8.44
C GLN A 131 -4.95 -17.46 -8.30
N THR A 132 -5.51 -18.09 -7.26
CA THR A 132 -5.31 -19.52 -6.94
C THR A 132 -6.62 -20.31 -6.98
N ARG A 133 -7.48 -20.01 -7.95
CA ARG A 133 -8.66 -20.83 -8.29
C ARG A 133 -8.80 -21.11 -9.78
N SER A 134 -7.70 -21.10 -10.53
CA SER A 134 -7.56 -22.09 -11.60
C SER A 134 -7.06 -23.38 -10.94
N ASN A 135 -7.32 -24.53 -11.55
CA ASN A 135 -6.81 -25.84 -11.13
C ASN A 135 -5.26 -25.93 -11.27
N ALA A 136 -4.53 -25.00 -10.65
CA ALA A 136 -3.09 -24.91 -10.66
C ALA A 136 -2.56 -26.02 -9.76
N PHE A 137 -1.85 -26.95 -10.38
CA PHE A 137 -1.16 -28.02 -9.70
C PHE A 137 -0.25 -27.43 -8.59
N GLN A 138 -0.37 -27.95 -7.37
CA GLN A 138 0.49 -27.60 -6.24
C GLN A 138 1.05 -28.88 -5.62
N PRO A 139 2.37 -29.10 -5.66
CA PRO A 139 2.99 -30.25 -5.00
C PRO A 139 2.74 -30.23 -3.49
N LYS A 140 2.49 -31.43 -2.92
CA LYS A 140 2.35 -31.61 -1.46
C LYS A 140 3.70 -31.63 -0.75
N ASP A 141 4.76 -32.11 -1.42
CA ASP A 141 6.10 -32.13 -0.85
C ASP A 141 6.74 -30.72 -0.75
N LYS A 142 7.46 -30.46 0.35
CA LYS A 142 8.07 -29.14 0.62
C LYS A 142 9.19 -28.81 -0.37
N LYS A 143 9.99 -29.78 -0.79
CA LYS A 143 11.08 -29.57 -1.76
C LYS A 143 10.51 -29.36 -3.16
N LEU A 144 9.52 -30.18 -3.56
CA LEU A 144 8.81 -30.00 -4.84
C LEU A 144 8.08 -28.66 -4.91
N LYS A 145 7.53 -28.16 -3.80
CA LYS A 145 6.89 -26.84 -3.75
C LYS A 145 7.88 -25.69 -3.96
N ILE A 146 9.12 -25.81 -3.48
CA ILE A 146 10.18 -24.82 -3.71
C ILE A 146 10.58 -24.84 -5.19
N LEU A 147 10.81 -26.02 -5.75
CA LEU A 147 11.16 -26.19 -7.16
C LEU A 147 10.05 -25.69 -8.09
N TRP A 148 8.79 -25.99 -7.78
CA TRP A 148 7.64 -25.51 -8.56
C TRP A 148 7.51 -23.98 -8.53
N LYS A 149 7.80 -23.35 -7.39
CA LYS A 149 7.86 -21.87 -7.31
C LYS A 149 8.97 -21.29 -8.17
N GLN A 150 10.13 -21.92 -8.25
CA GLN A 150 11.22 -21.48 -9.14
C GLN A 150 10.82 -21.62 -10.62
N VAL A 151 10.16 -22.72 -10.98
CA VAL A 151 9.59 -22.92 -12.33
C VAL A 151 8.59 -21.82 -12.69
N GLN A 152 7.71 -21.46 -11.77
CA GLN A 152 6.75 -20.35 -11.95
C GLN A 152 7.45 -18.98 -12.07
N GLN A 153 8.52 -18.75 -11.33
CA GLN A 153 9.32 -17.52 -11.42
C GLN A 153 10.05 -17.41 -12.77
N LEU A 154 10.45 -18.54 -13.36
CA LEU A 154 11.06 -18.61 -14.68
C LEU A 154 10.04 -18.59 -15.84
N GLY A 155 8.73 -18.56 -15.53
CA GLY A 155 7.66 -18.58 -16.55
C GLY A 155 7.56 -19.89 -17.33
N LEU A 156 8.15 -20.97 -16.80
CA LEU A 156 8.14 -22.31 -17.40
C LEU A 156 6.91 -23.14 -16.98
N ASP A 157 5.98 -22.55 -16.24
CA ASP A 157 4.74 -23.18 -15.77
C ASP A 157 3.75 -23.50 -16.91
N LYS A 158 3.96 -22.89 -18.08
CA LYS A 158 3.21 -23.15 -19.32
C LYS A 158 3.65 -24.42 -20.04
N GLU A 159 4.77 -25.01 -19.64
CA GLU A 159 5.28 -26.24 -20.23
C GLU A 159 4.57 -27.47 -19.65
N GLU A 160 3.60 -28.02 -20.40
CA GLU A 160 2.74 -29.11 -19.94
C GLU A 160 3.52 -30.43 -19.68
N SER A 161 4.65 -30.66 -20.36
CA SER A 161 5.58 -31.76 -20.06
C SER A 161 6.16 -31.65 -18.66
N LEU A 162 6.65 -30.47 -18.30
CA LEU A 162 7.24 -30.20 -16.99
C LEU A 162 6.18 -30.38 -15.88
N ARG A 163 5.00 -29.81 -16.09
CA ARG A 163 3.87 -29.96 -15.15
C ARG A 163 3.50 -31.42 -14.91
N ARG A 164 3.39 -32.24 -15.97
CA ARG A 164 3.09 -33.68 -15.86
C ARG A 164 4.17 -34.45 -15.11
N ASN A 165 5.44 -34.13 -15.34
CA ASN A 165 6.55 -34.74 -14.61
C ASN A 165 6.50 -34.42 -13.11
N PHE A 166 6.21 -33.17 -12.75
CA PHE A 166 6.05 -32.79 -11.35
C PHE A 166 4.86 -33.50 -10.69
N ILE A 167 3.74 -33.69 -11.40
CA ILE A 167 2.58 -34.46 -10.90
C ILE A 167 2.98 -35.91 -10.62
N LYS A 168 3.69 -36.54 -11.55
CA LYS A 168 4.14 -37.93 -11.41
C LYS A 168 5.08 -38.11 -10.22
N VAL A 169 6.06 -37.22 -10.08
CA VAL A 169 7.03 -37.26 -8.97
C VAL A 169 6.35 -36.98 -7.62
N ASP A 170 5.42 -36.02 -7.54
CA ASP A 170 4.67 -35.78 -6.29
C ASP A 170 3.85 -37.02 -5.90
N HIS A 171 3.22 -37.70 -6.86
CA HIS A 171 2.49 -38.95 -6.62
C HIS A 171 3.40 -40.09 -6.13
N GLU A 172 4.55 -40.29 -6.74
CA GLU A 172 5.54 -41.28 -6.30
C GLU A 172 6.03 -40.98 -4.88
N VAL A 173 6.39 -39.72 -4.59
CA VAL A 173 6.81 -39.29 -3.25
C VAL A 173 5.73 -39.54 -2.20
N GLN A 174 4.46 -39.27 -2.50
CA GLN A 174 3.36 -39.59 -1.58
C GLN A 174 3.21 -41.10 -1.37
N THR A 175 3.40 -41.91 -2.42
CA THR A 175 3.29 -43.38 -2.35
C THR A 175 4.37 -44.00 -1.47
N TYR A 176 5.61 -43.50 -1.55
CA TYR A 176 6.73 -43.98 -0.71
C TYR A 176 6.66 -43.45 0.73
N ARG A 177 6.01 -42.31 0.98
CA ARG A 177 5.89 -41.71 2.31
C ARG A 177 4.73 -42.29 3.13
N GLY A 178 3.76 -42.93 2.47
CA GLY A 178 2.63 -43.62 3.10
C GLY A 178 2.87 -45.11 3.37
N LYS A 179 4.06 -45.63 3.07
CA LYS A 179 4.56 -46.95 3.49
C LYS A 179 5.59 -46.76 4.59
#